data_AF-A0A0K8PXT3-F1
#
_entry.id   AF-A0A0K8PXT3-F1
#
_cell.length_a   1.000
_cell.length_b   1.000
_cell.length_c   1.000
_cell.angle_alpha   90.00
_cell.angle_beta   90.00
_cell.angle_gamma   90.00
#
_symmetry.space_group_name_H-M   'P 1'
#
loop_
_entity.id
_entity.type
_entity.pdbx_description
1 polymer ?
#
loop_
_entity_poly.entity_id
_entity_poly.type
_entity_poly.pdbx_seq_one_letter_code
_entity_poly.pdbx_strand_id
1 'polypeptide(L)'
;MKTYGAASPAPSRRHRWWSRVAAVVAATLAIGMLAVVNPAPAEAATVDTNAWYALVNRNSGKALDVSGTSTADGARVSQWTRNDGAHQQWQFVDSGGGFYRLKARHSGKVLDVAGASTADGAAIQQWADHNGANQQFRLADSDAGHVRLINRTSGKAVEVQGASTADGGNVVQYSDWGGANQQWQMIKLSSGGGGCGSAPTLASGTHTIQSGGKSRSFILRVPANYDNSHRYRLIFAFHWRGGTAGDVASGGTSGNAWSYYGQQEQSNNGAILVAPQGLGNGWANSGGEDITFVDDMIRRIEGGLCVNPAQRFATGFSWGGGMSYALACSRANVFRAVAVISGAQISGCSGGTQPIAYFGIHGISDSVLNIAQGRSLRDRFVSNNGCTPQSPREPAPGSRTHITTTYSGCRAGYPVQWAAFDGGHIPGPVDGSPGESGVATWTKAEIWRFFAQFQ
;
A
#
# COMPACT_ATOMS: atom_id res chain seq x y z
N MET A 1 -47.55 46.91 -25.87
CA MET A 1 -47.25 46.05 -24.70
C MET A 1 -46.36 44.91 -25.19
N LYS A 2 -45.29 44.57 -24.46
CA LYS A 2 -44.08 43.77 -24.84
C LYS A 2 -43.12 44.49 -25.80
N THR A 3 -41.79 44.55 -25.64
CA THR A 3 -40.83 44.17 -24.58
C THR A 3 -39.42 44.68 -24.97
N TYR A 4 -38.56 44.86 -23.95
CA TYR A 4 -37.08 44.79 -23.89
C TYR A 4 -36.19 45.72 -24.73
N GLY A 5 -35.21 46.32 -24.04
CA GLY A 5 -34.12 47.12 -24.60
C GLY A 5 -32.75 46.43 -24.53
N ALA A 6 -31.75 47.07 -25.15
CA ALA A 6 -30.33 46.83 -24.95
C ALA A 6 -29.46 48.02 -25.41
N ALA A 7 -28.50 48.36 -24.53
CA ALA A 7 -27.09 48.72 -24.73
C ALA A 7 -26.59 49.89 -25.62
N SER A 8 -25.54 50.53 -25.06
CA SER A 8 -24.37 51.26 -25.63
C SER A 8 -24.37 52.76 -25.26
N PRO A 9 -23.21 53.38 -24.93
CA PRO A 9 -22.28 53.80 -26.00
C PRO A 9 -20.79 53.96 -25.60
N ALA A 10 -19.91 54.18 -26.61
CA ALA A 10 -19.12 55.41 -26.80
C ALA A 10 -17.74 55.17 -27.45
N PRO A 11 -17.30 56.11 -28.31
CA PRO A 11 -15.88 56.44 -28.40
C PRO A 11 -15.64 57.96 -28.46
N SER A 12 -14.45 58.44 -28.05
CA SER A 12 -13.88 59.68 -28.60
C SER A 12 -12.35 59.78 -28.41
N ARG A 13 -11.71 60.47 -29.36
CA ARG A 13 -10.27 60.59 -29.62
C ARG A 13 -9.79 62.04 -29.37
N ARG A 14 -8.57 62.17 -28.83
CA ARG A 14 -7.42 63.08 -29.15
C ARG A 14 -7.58 64.62 -29.24
N HIS A 15 -6.62 65.35 -28.64
CA HIS A 15 -5.82 66.51 -29.14
C HIS A 15 -4.75 66.83 -28.04
N ARG A 16 -3.40 66.77 -28.18
CA ARG A 16 -2.34 67.41 -29.01
C ARG A 16 -2.13 68.90 -28.58
N TRP A 17 -0.97 69.40 -28.07
CA TRP A 17 0.16 69.96 -28.86
C TRP A 17 1.45 70.43 -28.05
N TRP A 18 2.66 70.07 -28.56
CA TRP A 18 3.97 70.81 -28.81
C TRP A 18 4.78 71.44 -27.62
N SER A 19 6.13 71.41 -27.48
CA SER A 19 7.23 71.69 -28.44
C SER A 19 8.65 71.27 -27.95
N ARG A 20 9.51 70.80 -28.90
CA ARG A 20 10.96 71.02 -29.17
C ARG A 20 12.06 71.01 -28.05
N VAL A 21 13.14 70.22 -28.26
CA VAL A 21 14.54 70.63 -28.61
C VAL A 21 15.61 69.58 -28.19
N ALA A 22 16.54 69.33 -29.13
CA ALA A 22 17.94 68.86 -29.05
C ALA A 22 18.32 67.41 -28.68
N ALA A 23 19.27 66.91 -29.48
CA ALA A 23 19.89 65.59 -29.44
C ALA A 23 21.17 65.56 -28.60
N VAL A 24 21.47 64.43 -27.98
CA VAL A 24 22.85 63.92 -27.80
C VAL A 24 22.80 62.39 -27.94
N VAL A 25 23.61 61.87 -28.85
CA VAL A 25 23.86 60.45 -29.09
C VAL A 25 24.86 59.94 -28.05
N ALA A 26 24.49 58.89 -27.32
CA ALA A 26 25.43 58.03 -26.62
C ALA A 26 25.00 56.57 -26.87
N ALA A 27 25.60 55.95 -27.88
CA ALA A 27 25.43 54.54 -28.18
C ALA A 27 26.17 53.70 -27.12
N THR A 28 25.42 52.97 -26.30
CA THR A 28 25.95 51.89 -25.48
C THR A 28 25.73 50.57 -26.22
N LEU A 29 26.84 49.95 -26.64
CA LEU A 29 26.88 48.57 -27.14
C LEU A 29 26.63 47.61 -25.98
N ALA A 30 25.41 47.09 -25.87
CA ALA A 30 25.13 45.87 -25.12
C ALA A 30 25.27 44.69 -26.11
N ILE A 31 26.44 44.05 -26.10
CA ILE A 31 26.60 42.74 -26.72
C ILE A 31 25.81 41.76 -25.85
N GLY A 32 24.59 41.44 -26.27
CA GLY A 32 23.84 40.32 -25.72
C GLY A 32 24.58 39.04 -26.09
N MET A 33 25.28 38.42 -25.13
CA MET A 33 25.65 37.02 -25.25
C MET A 33 24.35 36.22 -25.22
N LEU A 34 23.86 35.84 -26.41
CA LEU A 34 22.99 34.68 -26.56
C LEU A 34 23.80 33.47 -26.12
N ALA A 35 23.71 33.11 -24.84
CA ALA A 35 24.07 31.78 -24.41
C ALA A 35 23.17 30.82 -25.19
N VAL A 36 23.74 30.14 -26.18
CA VAL A 36 23.16 28.94 -26.74
C VAL A 36 23.17 27.93 -25.61
N VAL A 37 22.10 27.91 -24.82
CA VAL A 37 21.79 26.79 -23.95
C VAL A 37 21.51 25.63 -24.88
N ASN A 38 22.56 24.83 -25.16
CA ASN A 38 22.33 23.46 -25.59
C ASN A 38 21.53 22.81 -24.45
N PRO A 39 20.28 22.35 -24.69
CA PRO A 39 19.64 21.51 -23.71
C PRO A 39 20.56 20.31 -23.51
N ALA A 40 20.96 20.06 -22.27
CA ALA A 40 21.55 18.77 -21.93
C ALA A 40 20.58 17.70 -22.46
N PRO A 41 21.08 16.63 -23.12
CA PRO A 41 20.20 15.52 -23.45
C PRO A 41 19.50 15.10 -22.17
N ALA A 42 18.18 15.02 -22.22
CA ALA A 42 17.39 14.52 -21.10
C ALA A 42 17.99 13.16 -20.70
N GLU A 43 18.46 13.05 -19.47
CA GLU A 43 18.78 11.75 -18.89
C GLU A 43 17.47 10.96 -18.90
N ALA A 44 17.38 9.99 -19.81
CA ALA A 44 16.29 9.03 -19.81
C ALA A 44 16.21 8.42 -18.41
N ALA A 45 14.98 8.28 -17.88
CA ALA A 45 14.76 7.62 -16.61
C ALA A 45 15.60 6.34 -16.53
N THR A 46 16.57 6.29 -15.61
CA THR A 46 17.45 5.14 -15.46
C THR A 46 16.64 3.97 -14.91
N VAL A 47 16.39 2.99 -15.77
CA VAL A 47 15.70 1.76 -15.40
C VAL A 47 16.68 0.85 -14.67
N ASP A 48 16.32 0.44 -13.45
CA ASP A 48 17.06 -0.61 -12.75
C ASP A 48 16.59 -1.97 -13.25
N THR A 49 17.38 -2.57 -14.13
CA THR A 49 17.06 -3.87 -14.74
C THR A 49 17.08 -5.04 -13.75
N ASN A 50 17.58 -4.83 -12.53
CA ASN A 50 17.52 -5.82 -11.45
C ASN A 50 16.25 -5.70 -10.60
N ALA A 51 15.47 -4.62 -10.76
CA ALA A 51 14.24 -4.39 -10.02
C ALA A 51 13.00 -4.90 -10.76
N TRP A 52 11.93 -5.10 -10.00
CA TRP A 52 10.58 -5.32 -10.54
C TRP A 52 9.83 -3.99 -10.48
N TYR A 53 8.83 -3.81 -11.34
CA TYR A 53 8.03 -2.60 -11.38
C TYR A 53 6.55 -2.94 -11.50
N ALA A 54 5.70 -2.21 -10.77
CA ALA A 54 4.31 -2.07 -11.15
C ALA A 54 4.18 -0.86 -12.09
N LEU A 55 3.48 -1.04 -13.20
CA LEU A 55 3.19 0.03 -14.16
C LEU A 55 1.77 0.51 -13.95
N VAL A 56 1.60 1.69 -13.37
CA VAL A 56 0.28 2.23 -12.99
C VAL A 56 -0.16 3.27 -14.01
N ASN A 57 -1.31 3.06 -14.64
CA ASN A 57 -1.85 3.97 -15.64
C ASN A 57 -2.26 5.30 -15.01
N ARG A 58 -1.84 6.43 -15.62
CA ARG A 58 -2.12 7.77 -15.10
C ARG A 58 -3.62 8.10 -15.08
N ASN A 59 -4.38 7.64 -16.07
CA ASN A 59 -5.81 7.93 -16.18
C ASN A 59 -6.66 7.18 -15.15
N SER A 60 -6.37 5.90 -14.90
CA SER A 60 -7.21 5.04 -14.06
C SER A 60 -6.63 4.75 -12.66
N GLY A 61 -5.33 4.95 -12.44
CA GLY A 61 -4.64 4.51 -11.23
C GLY A 61 -4.49 2.98 -11.10
N LYS A 62 -4.78 2.22 -12.17
CA LYS A 62 -4.74 0.75 -12.19
C LYS A 62 -3.43 0.22 -12.78
N ALA A 63 -3.04 -0.99 -12.41
CA ALA A 63 -1.78 -1.60 -12.82
C ALA A 63 -1.90 -2.40 -14.13
N LEU A 64 -0.83 -2.43 -14.92
CA LEU A 64 -0.65 -3.33 -16.06
C LEU A 64 -0.59 -4.79 -15.57
N ASP A 65 -1.49 -5.63 -16.07
CA ASP A 65 -1.86 -6.91 -15.46
C ASP A 65 -1.98 -8.02 -16.52
N VAL A 66 -1.35 -9.18 -16.29
CA VAL A 66 -1.61 -10.39 -17.08
C VAL A 66 -2.87 -11.08 -16.56
N SER A 67 -3.93 -11.08 -17.38
CA SER A 67 -5.26 -11.52 -16.97
C SER A 67 -5.27 -12.96 -16.44
N GLY A 68 -5.93 -13.14 -15.29
CA GLY A 68 -6.11 -14.46 -14.68
C GLY A 68 -4.83 -15.12 -14.16
N THR A 69 -3.72 -14.37 -14.01
CA THR A 69 -2.40 -14.93 -13.66
C THR A 69 -1.95 -16.02 -14.64
N SER A 70 -2.45 -15.97 -15.88
CA SER A 70 -2.18 -17.00 -16.89
C SER A 70 -0.69 -17.09 -17.18
N THR A 71 -0.19 -18.29 -17.43
CA THR A 71 1.17 -18.55 -17.90
C THR A 71 1.20 -18.97 -19.37
N ALA A 72 0.06 -18.95 -20.08
CA ALA A 72 -0.02 -19.32 -21.49
C ALA A 72 0.48 -18.20 -22.42
N ASP A 73 0.98 -18.60 -23.59
CA ASP A 73 1.22 -17.67 -24.70
C ASP A 73 -0.11 -17.08 -25.20
N GLY A 74 -0.07 -15.81 -25.58
CA GLY A 74 -1.26 -15.08 -26.03
C GLY A 74 -2.22 -14.67 -24.92
N ALA A 75 -1.83 -14.87 -23.65
CA ALA A 75 -2.67 -14.39 -22.55
C ALA A 75 -2.78 -12.87 -22.61
N ARG A 76 -4.01 -12.39 -22.53
CA ARG A 76 -4.35 -10.96 -22.57
C ARG A 76 -3.65 -10.19 -21.48
N VAL A 77 -3.16 -9.01 -21.83
CA VAL A 77 -2.76 -7.98 -20.89
C VAL A 77 -3.89 -6.97 -20.77
N SER A 78 -4.27 -6.66 -19.53
CA SER A 78 -5.33 -5.72 -19.17
C SER A 78 -4.82 -4.75 -18.12
N GLN A 79 -5.65 -3.78 -17.72
CA GLN A 79 -5.47 -3.11 -16.45
C GLN A 79 -6.30 -3.77 -15.36
N TRP A 80 -5.80 -3.75 -14.12
CA TRP A 80 -6.56 -4.19 -12.94
C TRP A 80 -6.19 -3.36 -11.72
N THR A 81 -7.09 -3.32 -10.73
CA THR A 81 -6.82 -2.75 -9.41
C THR A 81 -5.49 -3.29 -8.89
N ARG A 82 -4.57 -2.36 -8.58
CA ARG A 82 -3.23 -2.72 -8.16
C ARG A 82 -3.28 -3.55 -6.87
N ASN A 83 -2.69 -4.74 -6.93
CA ASN A 83 -2.60 -5.67 -5.81
C ASN A 83 -1.17 -6.18 -5.57
N ASP A 84 -0.20 -5.71 -6.38
CA ASP A 84 1.22 -6.10 -6.35
C ASP A 84 1.45 -7.62 -6.47
N GLY A 85 0.48 -8.37 -6.99
CA GLY A 85 0.63 -9.77 -7.36
C GLY A 85 1.65 -9.95 -8.47
N ALA A 86 2.29 -11.11 -8.54
CA ALA A 86 3.40 -11.35 -9.49
C ALA A 86 3.03 -11.14 -10.97
N HIS A 87 1.74 -11.22 -11.35
CA HIS A 87 1.22 -10.92 -12.69
C HIS A 87 1.09 -9.42 -13.00
N GLN A 88 1.30 -8.54 -12.03
CA GLN A 88 1.40 -7.09 -12.17
C GLN A 88 2.84 -6.57 -12.03
N GLN A 89 3.81 -7.48 -11.88
CA GLN A 89 5.21 -7.13 -11.68
C GLN A 89 6.03 -7.40 -12.94
N TRP A 90 6.70 -6.35 -13.42
CA TRP A 90 7.44 -6.35 -14.67
C TRP A 90 8.90 -6.01 -14.43
N GLN A 91 9.81 -6.87 -14.88
CA GLN A 91 11.25 -6.61 -14.91
C GLN A 91 11.63 -6.15 -16.31
N PHE A 92 12.36 -5.04 -16.40
CA PHE A 92 12.91 -4.58 -17.66
C PHE A 92 14.18 -5.37 -17.99
N VAL A 93 14.20 -6.03 -19.14
CA VAL A 93 15.33 -6.80 -19.65
C VAL A 93 15.90 -6.04 -20.84
N ASP A 94 17.17 -5.61 -20.74
CA ASP A 94 17.83 -4.84 -21.80
C ASP A 94 17.83 -5.62 -23.13
N SER A 95 17.59 -4.88 -24.21
CA SER A 95 17.58 -5.35 -25.59
C SER A 95 18.46 -4.46 -26.50
N GLY A 96 19.23 -3.54 -25.91
CA GLY A 96 20.17 -2.66 -26.58
C GLY A 96 19.52 -1.43 -27.22
N GLY A 97 20.28 -0.35 -27.37
CA GLY A 97 19.84 0.88 -28.04
C GLY A 97 18.70 1.62 -27.32
N GLY A 98 18.57 1.43 -26.01
CA GLY A 98 17.50 2.05 -25.19
C GLY A 98 16.17 1.31 -25.23
N PHE A 99 16.12 0.10 -25.76
CA PHE A 99 14.93 -0.76 -25.79
C PHE A 99 15.01 -1.87 -24.76
N TYR A 100 13.86 -2.21 -24.21
CA TYR A 100 13.70 -3.24 -23.18
C TYR A 100 12.57 -4.20 -23.56
N ARG A 101 12.68 -5.44 -23.11
CA ARG A 101 11.54 -6.34 -22.94
C ARG A 101 11.02 -6.18 -21.52
N LEU A 102 9.70 -6.27 -21.35
CA LEU A 102 9.08 -6.24 -20.02
C LEU A 102 8.67 -7.66 -19.65
N LYS A 103 9.44 -8.30 -18.79
CA LYS A 103 9.22 -9.69 -18.35
C LYS A 103 8.27 -9.73 -17.16
N ALA A 104 7.18 -10.48 -17.24
CA ALA A 104 6.25 -10.68 -16.15
C ALA A 104 6.82 -11.65 -15.10
N ARG A 105 6.65 -11.34 -13.80
CA ARG A 105 7.30 -12.10 -12.71
C ARG A 105 6.78 -13.53 -12.56
N HIS A 106 5.48 -13.74 -12.72
CA HIS A 106 4.85 -15.04 -12.48
C HIS A 106 5.10 -16.05 -13.60
N SER A 107 5.18 -15.59 -14.86
CA SER A 107 5.27 -16.46 -16.04
C SER A 107 6.67 -16.50 -16.66
N GLY A 108 7.51 -15.49 -16.40
CA GLY A 108 8.79 -15.30 -17.10
C GLY A 108 8.66 -14.91 -18.57
N LYS A 109 7.43 -14.73 -19.08
CA LYS A 109 7.11 -14.28 -20.45
C LYS A 109 7.19 -12.76 -20.55
N VAL A 110 7.22 -12.22 -21.77
CA VAL A 110 7.38 -10.78 -22.00
C VAL A 110 6.15 -10.15 -22.62
N LEU A 111 6.00 -8.84 -22.41
CA LEU A 111 5.03 -7.99 -23.09
C LEU A 111 5.24 -8.07 -24.61
N ASP A 112 4.16 -8.28 -25.35
CA ASP A 112 4.20 -8.62 -26.77
C ASP A 112 3.06 -7.92 -27.52
N VAL A 113 3.37 -7.32 -28.68
CA VAL A 113 2.35 -6.87 -29.63
C VAL A 113 1.93 -8.06 -30.48
N ALA A 114 0.65 -8.44 -30.36
CA ALA A 114 0.12 -9.63 -31.01
C ALA A 114 0.33 -9.62 -32.53
N GLY A 115 0.93 -10.71 -33.04
CA GLY A 115 1.22 -10.89 -34.46
C GLY A 115 2.21 -9.88 -35.05
N ALA A 116 2.98 -9.18 -34.22
CA ALA A 116 3.86 -8.08 -34.64
C ALA A 116 3.14 -6.98 -35.44
N SER A 117 1.83 -6.82 -35.21
CA SER A 117 1.00 -5.85 -35.92
C SER A 117 1.52 -4.43 -35.72
N THR A 118 1.34 -3.58 -36.73
CA THR A 118 1.58 -2.14 -36.66
C THR A 118 0.29 -1.32 -36.64
N ALA A 119 -0.87 -1.98 -36.58
CA ALA A 119 -2.17 -1.33 -36.55
C ALA A 119 -2.50 -0.73 -35.17
N ASP A 120 -3.26 0.36 -35.19
CA ASP A 120 -3.89 0.91 -34.00
C ASP A 120 -4.93 -0.08 -33.44
N GLY A 121 -4.94 -0.24 -32.11
CA GLY A 121 -5.81 -1.18 -31.41
C GLY A 121 -5.31 -2.63 -31.42
N ALA A 122 -4.12 -2.91 -31.95
CA ALA A 122 -3.54 -4.25 -31.86
C ALA A 122 -3.33 -4.64 -30.39
N ALA A 123 -3.73 -5.87 -30.04
CA ALA A 123 -3.73 -6.34 -28.67
C ALA A 123 -2.30 -6.44 -28.11
N ILE A 124 -2.17 -6.06 -26.84
CA ILE A 124 -1.00 -6.40 -26.04
C ILE A 124 -1.29 -7.69 -25.28
N GLN A 125 -0.35 -8.62 -25.37
CA GLN A 125 -0.41 -9.93 -24.75
C GLN A 125 0.91 -10.24 -24.05
N GLN A 126 0.99 -11.35 -23.32
CA GLN A 126 2.28 -11.96 -23.01
C GLN A 126 2.61 -13.05 -24.03
N TRP A 127 3.91 -13.22 -24.31
CA TRP A 127 4.40 -14.31 -25.14
C TRP A 127 5.78 -14.78 -24.67
N ALA A 128 6.15 -16.01 -25.04
CA ALA A 128 7.49 -16.54 -24.87
C ALA A 128 8.54 -15.54 -25.39
N ASP A 129 9.58 -15.34 -24.60
CA ASP A 129 10.62 -14.37 -24.92
C ASP A 129 11.48 -14.87 -26.08
N HIS A 130 11.38 -14.20 -27.21
CA HIS A 130 12.19 -14.45 -28.40
C HIS A 130 12.95 -13.20 -28.85
N ASN A 131 12.96 -12.15 -28.00
CA ASN A 131 13.62 -10.87 -28.27
C ASN A 131 13.30 -10.25 -29.63
N GLY A 132 12.09 -10.47 -30.15
CA GLY A 132 11.64 -9.86 -31.39
C GLY A 132 11.35 -8.37 -31.23
N ALA A 133 11.42 -7.59 -32.30
CA ALA A 133 11.19 -6.15 -32.24
C ALA A 133 9.75 -5.79 -31.79
N ASN A 134 8.78 -6.71 -31.93
CA ASN A 134 7.43 -6.56 -31.40
C ASN A 134 7.34 -6.74 -29.86
N GLN A 135 8.40 -7.26 -29.23
CA GLN A 135 8.54 -7.42 -27.77
C GLN A 135 9.42 -6.33 -27.13
N GLN A 136 9.95 -5.41 -27.93
CA GLN A 136 10.91 -4.40 -27.50
C GLN A 136 10.24 -3.04 -27.41
N PHE A 137 10.38 -2.39 -26.26
CA PHE A 137 9.78 -1.11 -25.95
C PHE A 137 10.83 -0.16 -25.39
N ARG A 138 10.85 1.09 -25.87
CA ARG A 138 11.62 2.17 -25.23
C ARG A 138 10.72 2.98 -24.31
N LEU A 139 11.31 3.59 -23.30
CA LEU A 139 10.62 4.56 -22.46
C LEU A 139 10.70 5.94 -23.13
N ALA A 140 9.56 6.60 -23.27
CA ALA A 140 9.48 8.02 -23.64
C ALA A 140 8.92 8.81 -22.46
N ASP A 141 9.68 9.81 -21.99
CA ASP A 141 9.31 10.59 -20.81
C ASP A 141 8.01 11.39 -21.02
N SER A 142 7.28 11.56 -19.92
CA SER A 142 6.11 12.42 -19.79
C SER A 142 6.20 13.20 -18.48
N ASP A 143 5.47 14.31 -18.40
CA ASP A 143 5.50 15.16 -17.21
C ASP A 143 5.12 14.41 -15.91
N ALA A 144 5.59 14.94 -14.79
CA ALA A 144 5.31 14.44 -13.44
C ALA A 144 5.74 12.97 -13.22
N GLY A 145 6.85 12.55 -13.84
CA GLY A 145 7.48 11.24 -13.60
C GLY A 145 6.73 10.06 -14.23
N HIS A 146 5.91 10.31 -15.24
CA HIS A 146 5.26 9.25 -16.03
C HIS A 146 6.06 8.94 -17.29
N VAL A 147 5.85 7.76 -17.85
CA VAL A 147 6.48 7.32 -19.11
C VAL A 147 5.45 6.74 -20.06
N ARG A 148 5.76 6.74 -21.35
CA ARG A 148 5.05 5.97 -22.38
C ARG A 148 5.95 4.81 -22.81
N LEU A 149 5.36 3.63 -23.00
CA LEU A 149 6.07 2.46 -23.54
C LEU A 149 5.88 2.46 -25.05
N ILE A 150 6.94 2.74 -25.81
CA ILE A 150 6.90 2.87 -27.26
C ILE A 150 7.50 1.64 -27.91
N ASN A 151 6.70 0.90 -28.68
CA ASN A 151 7.16 -0.31 -29.35
C ASN A 151 8.19 0.00 -30.44
N ARG A 152 9.22 -0.85 -30.58
CA ARG A 152 10.31 -0.69 -31.55
C ARG A 152 9.86 -0.86 -33.00
N THR A 153 8.91 -1.77 -33.25
CA THR A 153 8.45 -2.09 -34.61
C THR A 153 7.49 -1.01 -35.13
N SER A 154 6.48 -0.67 -34.34
CA SER A 154 5.38 0.20 -34.78
C SER A 154 5.58 1.67 -34.44
N GLY A 155 6.44 2.00 -33.48
CA GLY A 155 6.55 3.35 -32.92
C GLY A 155 5.32 3.79 -32.11
N LYS A 156 4.40 2.86 -31.79
CA LYS A 156 3.15 3.12 -31.09
C LYS A 156 3.27 2.93 -29.58
N ALA A 157 2.42 3.63 -28.83
CA ALA A 157 2.38 3.61 -27.38
C ALA A 157 1.47 2.48 -26.86
N VAL A 158 1.87 1.83 -25.77
CA VAL A 158 1.01 0.93 -24.98
C VAL A 158 -0.01 1.77 -24.21
N GLU A 159 -1.30 1.51 -24.41
CA GLU A 159 -2.38 2.26 -23.79
C GLU A 159 -3.55 1.39 -23.30
N VAL A 160 -4.31 1.95 -22.35
CA VAL A 160 -5.61 1.39 -21.98
C VAL A 160 -6.65 1.84 -23.01
N GLN A 161 -7.25 0.88 -23.71
CA GLN A 161 -8.15 1.11 -24.82
C GLN A 161 -9.37 1.93 -24.36
N GLY A 162 -9.70 2.98 -25.12
CA GLY A 162 -10.83 3.86 -24.85
C GLY A 162 -10.73 4.60 -23.50
N ALA A 163 -9.53 4.72 -22.93
CA ALA A 163 -9.28 5.33 -21.62
C ALA A 163 -10.16 4.75 -20.49
N SER A 164 -10.46 3.45 -20.58
CA SER A 164 -11.26 2.76 -19.56
C SER A 164 -10.66 2.95 -18.16
N THR A 165 -11.53 3.04 -17.15
CA THR A 165 -11.15 3.03 -15.72
C THR A 165 -11.62 1.78 -15.00
N ALA A 166 -12.20 0.81 -15.72
CA ALA A 166 -12.70 -0.44 -15.15
C ALA A 166 -11.58 -1.50 -15.04
N ASP A 167 -11.74 -2.40 -14.09
CA ASP A 167 -10.95 -3.64 -14.02
C ASP A 167 -11.21 -4.50 -15.26
N GLY A 168 -10.16 -5.07 -15.83
CA GLY A 168 -10.21 -5.83 -17.09
C GLY A 168 -10.20 -4.96 -18.35
N GLY A 169 -10.09 -3.63 -18.21
CA GLY A 169 -9.89 -2.72 -19.35
C GLY A 169 -8.76 -3.20 -20.25
N ASN A 170 -9.03 -3.30 -21.56
CA ASN A 170 -8.09 -3.88 -22.51
C ASN A 170 -6.85 -3.00 -22.67
N VAL A 171 -5.68 -3.62 -22.86
CA VAL A 171 -4.45 -2.91 -23.20
C VAL A 171 -4.07 -3.22 -24.64
N VAL A 172 -3.82 -2.17 -25.40
CA VAL A 172 -3.52 -2.21 -26.84
C VAL A 172 -2.31 -1.33 -27.13
N GLN A 173 -1.75 -1.42 -28.34
CA GLN A 173 -0.94 -0.34 -28.88
C GLN A 173 -1.81 0.65 -29.67
N TYR A 174 -1.43 1.92 -29.67
CA TYR A 174 -2.06 2.96 -30.46
C TYR A 174 -1.06 4.05 -30.81
N SER A 175 -1.35 4.83 -31.86
CA SER A 175 -0.60 6.05 -32.21
C SER A 175 -0.30 6.88 -30.95
N ASP A 176 0.95 7.31 -30.77
CA ASP A 176 1.33 8.11 -29.59
C ASP A 176 0.78 9.53 -29.76
N TRP A 177 -0.17 9.90 -28.90
CA TRP A 177 -0.77 11.23 -28.84
C TRP A 177 -0.61 11.86 -27.45
N GLY A 178 0.19 11.25 -26.58
CA GLY A 178 0.45 11.76 -25.23
C GLY A 178 -0.73 11.66 -24.26
N GLY A 179 -1.75 10.84 -24.57
CA GLY A 179 -2.94 10.69 -23.73
C GLY A 179 -2.65 10.17 -22.33
N ALA A 180 -3.44 10.56 -21.33
CA ALA A 180 -3.25 10.09 -19.94
C ALA A 180 -3.40 8.55 -19.83
N ASN A 181 -4.19 7.92 -20.69
CA ASN A 181 -4.34 6.47 -20.79
C ASN A 181 -3.14 5.77 -21.46
N GLN A 182 -2.20 6.52 -22.06
CA GLN A 182 -0.93 6.02 -22.63
C GLN A 182 0.25 6.18 -21.66
N GLN A 183 0.02 6.86 -20.54
CA GLN A 183 1.06 7.23 -19.57
C GLN A 183 1.03 6.31 -18.36
N TRP A 184 2.22 5.86 -17.94
CA TRP A 184 2.42 4.90 -16.87
C TRP A 184 3.38 5.47 -15.84
N GLN A 185 3.00 5.42 -14.57
CA GLN A 185 3.91 5.61 -13.46
C GLN A 185 4.65 4.30 -13.22
N MET A 186 5.97 4.32 -13.30
CA MET A 186 6.80 3.19 -12.92
C MET A 186 7.02 3.18 -11.41
N ILE A 187 6.46 2.21 -10.72
CA ILE A 187 6.62 2.07 -9.28
C ILE A 187 7.61 0.94 -9.05
N LYS A 188 8.85 1.32 -8.70
CA LYS A 188 9.93 0.38 -8.40
C LYS A 188 9.52 -0.48 -7.21
N LEU A 189 9.39 -1.77 -7.45
CA LEU A 189 9.20 -2.83 -6.49
C LEU A 189 10.58 -3.44 -6.24
N SER A 190 11.09 -3.28 -5.03
CA SER A 190 12.32 -3.90 -4.59
C SER A 190 12.28 -5.39 -4.91
N SER A 191 13.33 -5.90 -5.56
CA SER A 191 13.45 -7.28 -6.00
C SER A 191 13.19 -8.26 -4.86
N GLY A 192 11.96 -8.76 -4.76
CA GLY A 192 11.59 -9.85 -3.86
C GLY A 192 12.22 -9.78 -2.47
N GLY A 193 11.94 -8.74 -1.71
CA GLY A 193 12.34 -8.59 -0.31
C GLY A 193 12.31 -7.12 0.01
N GLY A 194 11.24 -6.64 0.67
CA GLY A 194 11.04 -5.21 0.91
C GLY A 194 12.32 -4.61 1.46
N GLY A 195 13.03 -3.76 0.71
CA GLY A 195 14.22 -3.00 1.14
C GLY A 195 15.52 -3.79 1.38
N CYS A 196 15.54 -5.11 1.17
CA CYS A 196 16.70 -5.93 1.54
C CYS A 196 17.92 -5.70 0.64
N GLY A 197 19.12 -5.76 1.23
CA GLY A 197 20.42 -5.54 0.58
C GLY A 197 20.76 -4.06 0.33
N SER A 198 19.82 -3.13 0.54
CA SER A 198 20.03 -1.69 0.37
C SER A 198 20.34 -1.01 1.70
N ALA A 199 21.05 0.12 1.68
CA ALA A 199 21.19 0.96 2.87
C ALA A 199 19.79 1.43 3.35
N PRO A 200 19.51 1.40 4.67
CA PRO A 200 18.19 1.78 5.17
C PRO A 200 17.92 3.27 4.92
N THR A 201 16.71 3.59 4.43
CA THR A 201 16.26 4.99 4.19
C THR A 201 15.26 5.47 5.25
N LEU A 202 15.05 4.66 6.28
CA LEU A 202 14.19 4.94 7.42
C LEU A 202 14.92 4.54 8.71
N ALA A 203 14.61 5.25 9.79
CA ALA A 203 15.11 4.97 11.13
C ALA A 203 13.95 5.00 12.13
N SER A 204 14.19 4.57 13.37
CA SER A 204 13.22 4.75 14.45
C SER A 204 12.84 6.22 14.62
N GLY A 205 11.56 6.49 14.87
CA GLY A 205 11.04 7.84 15.06
C GLY A 205 9.68 8.07 14.40
N THR A 206 9.20 9.32 14.47
CA THR A 206 7.96 9.74 13.83
C THR A 206 8.20 10.06 12.36
N HIS A 207 7.39 9.47 11.49
CA HIS A 207 7.40 9.69 10.05
C HIS A 207 6.06 10.23 9.58
N THR A 208 6.11 11.05 8.54
CA THR A 208 4.93 11.62 7.89
C THR A 208 4.91 11.22 6.43
N ILE A 209 3.75 10.81 5.93
CA ILE A 209 3.51 10.47 4.53
C ILE A 209 2.24 11.15 4.02
N GLN A 210 2.17 11.35 2.71
CA GLN A 210 0.91 11.73 2.05
C GLN A 210 0.11 10.45 1.76
N SER A 211 -1.14 10.42 2.22
CA SER A 211 -2.05 9.29 2.01
C SER A 211 -3.48 9.79 1.84
N GLY A 212 -4.15 9.36 0.76
CA GLY A 212 -5.52 9.80 0.45
C GLY A 212 -5.68 11.32 0.35
N GLY A 213 -4.65 12.04 -0.10
CA GLY A 213 -4.63 13.51 -0.16
C GLY A 213 -4.45 14.21 1.19
N LYS A 214 -4.11 13.47 2.26
CA LYS A 214 -3.91 13.99 3.61
C LYS A 214 -2.49 13.71 4.10
N SER A 215 -1.96 14.60 4.92
CA SER A 215 -0.75 14.35 5.69
C SER A 215 -1.07 13.43 6.87
N ARG A 216 -0.46 12.25 6.91
CA ARG A 216 -0.68 11.21 7.93
C ARG A 216 0.66 10.82 8.56
N SER A 217 0.67 10.44 9.84
CA SER A 217 1.91 10.12 10.56
C SER A 217 1.85 8.77 11.28
N PHE A 218 3.03 8.20 11.50
CA PHE A 218 3.21 6.96 12.26
C PHE A 218 4.54 6.99 13.01
N ILE A 219 4.62 6.26 14.12
CA ILE A 219 5.87 6.05 14.86
C ILE A 219 6.44 4.69 14.48
N LEU A 220 7.63 4.70 13.90
CA LEU A 220 8.38 3.52 13.50
C LEU A 220 9.39 3.17 14.58
N ARG A 221 9.52 1.88 14.89
CA ARG A 221 10.65 1.34 15.62
C ARG A 221 11.37 0.31 14.75
N VAL A 222 12.59 0.68 14.39
CA VAL A 222 13.56 -0.20 13.72
C VAL A 222 14.38 -0.92 14.80
N PRO A 223 14.61 -2.24 14.69
CA PRO A 223 15.49 -3.00 15.55
C PRO A 223 16.84 -2.32 15.80
N ALA A 224 17.32 -2.34 17.05
CA ALA A 224 18.62 -1.73 17.37
C ALA A 224 19.79 -2.43 16.66
N ASN A 225 19.64 -3.73 16.37
CA ASN A 225 20.57 -4.57 15.63
C ASN A 225 20.16 -4.73 14.15
N TYR A 226 19.45 -3.75 13.57
CA TYR A 226 18.96 -3.85 12.21
C TYR A 226 20.07 -4.17 11.20
N ASP A 227 19.78 -5.13 10.33
CA ASP A 227 20.68 -5.66 9.30
C ASP A 227 19.89 -5.72 7.99
N ASN A 228 20.36 -5.03 6.96
CA ASN A 228 19.66 -4.98 5.68
C ASN A 228 19.68 -6.31 4.91
N SER A 229 20.45 -7.30 5.34
CA SER A 229 20.42 -8.66 4.80
C SER A 229 19.40 -9.57 5.51
N HIS A 230 18.97 -9.18 6.72
CA HIS A 230 18.00 -9.92 7.52
C HIS A 230 16.58 -9.45 7.27
N ARG A 231 15.70 -10.36 6.84
CA ARG A 231 14.28 -10.04 6.61
C ARG A 231 13.51 -9.99 7.93
N TYR A 232 13.13 -8.78 8.35
CA TYR A 232 12.39 -8.57 9.59
C TYR A 232 10.89 -8.78 9.42
N ARG A 233 10.25 -9.22 10.51
CA ARG A 233 8.77 -9.18 10.65
C ARG A 233 8.32 -7.73 10.71
N LEU A 234 7.12 -7.44 10.21
CA LEU A 234 6.51 -6.11 10.31
C LEU A 234 5.21 -6.19 11.11
N ILE A 235 5.14 -5.49 12.24
CA ILE A 235 3.98 -5.53 13.14
C ILE A 235 3.36 -4.14 13.27
N PHE A 236 2.11 -4.01 12.88
CA PHE A 236 1.31 -2.82 13.12
C PHE A 236 0.56 -2.94 14.44
N ALA A 237 0.65 -1.91 15.28
CA ALA A 237 -0.04 -1.79 16.56
C ALA A 237 -0.95 -0.55 16.55
N PHE A 238 -2.26 -0.77 16.53
CA PHE A 238 -3.27 0.29 16.39
C PHE A 238 -3.83 0.73 17.74
N HIS A 239 -3.82 2.04 18.01
CA HIS A 239 -4.34 2.61 19.25
C HIS A 239 -5.88 2.55 19.33
N TRP A 240 -6.42 2.66 20.54
CA TRP A 240 -7.86 2.74 20.83
C TRP A 240 -8.42 4.14 20.53
N ARG A 241 -9.75 4.31 20.64
CA ARG A 241 -10.40 5.62 20.45
C ARG A 241 -9.98 6.58 21.56
N GLY A 242 -9.49 7.75 21.18
CA GLY A 242 -8.97 8.77 22.09
C GLY A 242 -7.49 8.61 22.41
N GLY A 243 -6.91 7.42 22.21
CA GLY A 243 -5.47 7.18 22.30
C GLY A 243 -4.71 7.68 21.08
N THR A 244 -3.39 7.56 21.15
CA THR A 244 -2.46 8.03 20.11
C THR A 244 -1.41 6.98 19.74
N ALA A 245 -0.73 7.20 18.62
CA ALA A 245 0.47 6.45 18.27
C ALA A 245 1.55 6.52 19.36
N GLY A 246 1.64 7.66 20.07
CA GLY A 246 2.57 7.86 21.18
C GLY A 246 2.28 6.96 22.36
N ASP A 247 1.00 6.78 22.71
CA ASP A 247 0.60 5.87 23.81
C ASP A 247 1.00 4.43 23.50
N VAL A 248 0.79 3.99 22.26
CA VAL A 248 1.19 2.66 21.80
C VAL A 248 2.71 2.52 21.78
N ALA A 249 3.43 3.47 21.20
CA ALA A 249 4.89 3.38 21.05
C ALA A 249 5.63 3.46 22.40
N SER A 250 5.14 4.27 23.34
CA SER A 250 5.71 4.41 24.68
C SER A 250 5.30 3.29 25.64
N GLY A 251 4.17 2.62 25.37
CA GLY A 251 3.53 1.69 26.30
C GLY A 251 2.81 2.39 27.45
N GLY A 252 2.60 3.71 27.36
CA GLY A 252 1.95 4.52 28.38
C GLY A 252 2.66 4.40 29.73
N THR A 253 1.88 4.25 30.80
CA THR A 253 2.40 4.10 32.18
C THR A 253 3.17 2.81 32.41
N SER A 254 2.98 1.79 31.57
CA SER A 254 3.72 0.52 31.65
C SER A 254 5.07 0.57 30.92
N GLY A 255 5.36 1.65 30.19
CA GLY A 255 6.64 1.88 29.52
C GLY A 255 7.00 0.79 28.50
N ASN A 256 8.31 0.58 28.32
CA ASN A 256 8.87 -0.33 27.31
C ASN A 256 8.33 -1.77 27.34
N ALA A 257 7.91 -2.26 28.52
CA ALA A 257 7.33 -3.60 28.66
C ALA A 257 5.98 -3.76 27.94
N TRP A 258 5.32 -2.63 27.65
CA TRP A 258 4.02 -2.57 26.98
C TRP A 258 4.04 -1.84 25.63
N SER A 259 5.16 -1.23 25.26
CA SER A 259 5.35 -0.64 23.93
C SER A 259 4.91 -1.60 22.83
N TYR A 260 4.02 -1.12 21.95
CA TYR A 260 3.39 -1.87 20.87
C TYR A 260 2.65 -3.12 21.37
N TYR A 261 1.88 -3.01 22.46
CA TYR A 261 1.21 -4.14 23.13
C TYR A 261 2.20 -5.25 23.55
N GLY A 262 3.36 -4.81 24.06
CA GLY A 262 4.47 -5.66 24.50
C GLY A 262 5.27 -6.31 23.38
N GLN A 263 4.92 -6.12 22.11
CA GLN A 263 5.62 -6.75 20.99
C GLN A 263 7.07 -6.23 20.82
N GLN A 264 7.39 -5.06 21.37
CA GLN A 264 8.77 -4.59 21.45
C GLN A 264 9.66 -5.51 22.30
N GLU A 265 9.21 -5.84 23.50
CA GLU A 265 9.93 -6.74 24.40
C GLU A 265 9.94 -8.16 23.84
N GLN A 266 8.78 -8.67 23.44
CA GLN A 266 8.61 -10.07 23.02
C GLN A 266 9.36 -10.42 21.73
N SER A 267 9.43 -9.48 20.78
CA SER A 267 10.16 -9.72 19.53
C SER A 267 11.67 -9.75 19.72
N ASN A 268 12.20 -9.17 20.82
CA ASN A 268 13.63 -9.07 21.10
C ASN A 268 14.44 -8.58 19.88
N ASN A 269 14.03 -7.45 19.32
CA ASN A 269 14.56 -6.87 18.09
C ASN A 269 14.34 -7.71 16.79
N GLY A 270 13.55 -8.78 16.83
CA GLY A 270 13.21 -9.59 15.65
C GLY A 270 12.09 -9.01 14.76
N ALA A 271 11.60 -7.80 15.06
CA ALA A 271 10.51 -7.17 14.32
C ALA A 271 10.69 -5.65 14.20
N ILE A 272 10.29 -5.13 13.04
CA ILE A 272 10.01 -3.71 12.82
C ILE A 272 8.58 -3.45 13.32
N LEU A 273 8.40 -2.43 14.15
CA LEU A 273 7.12 -2.13 14.80
C LEU A 273 6.60 -0.77 14.34
N VAL A 274 5.31 -0.69 14.11
CA VAL A 274 4.64 0.51 13.59
C VAL A 274 3.47 0.86 14.48
N ALA A 275 3.40 2.10 14.94
CA ALA A 275 2.26 2.67 15.65
C ALA A 275 1.67 3.79 14.78
N PRO A 276 0.64 3.51 13.98
CA PRO A 276 0.00 4.50 13.14
C PRO A 276 -0.84 5.50 13.94
N GLN A 277 -0.92 6.76 13.49
CA GLN A 277 -1.82 7.76 14.06
C GLN A 277 -3.12 7.83 13.26
N GLY A 278 -4.23 7.46 13.91
CA GLY A 278 -5.58 7.56 13.38
C GLY A 278 -6.09 9.01 13.34
N LEU A 279 -6.95 9.32 12.36
CA LEU A 279 -7.58 10.63 12.28
C LEU A 279 -8.56 10.83 13.44
N GLY A 280 -8.53 12.00 14.07
CA GLY A 280 -9.38 12.30 15.23
C GLY A 280 -9.17 11.32 16.39
N ASN A 281 -7.96 10.75 16.52
CA ASN A 281 -7.64 9.71 17.50
C ASN A 281 -8.59 8.50 17.41
N GLY A 282 -8.96 8.11 16.20
CA GLY A 282 -9.78 6.94 15.95
C GLY A 282 -9.54 6.32 14.57
N TRP A 283 -10.33 5.30 14.30
CA TRP A 283 -10.26 4.46 13.10
C TRP A 283 -11.64 4.36 12.44
N ALA A 284 -12.25 5.50 12.14
CA ALA A 284 -13.56 5.54 11.48
C ALA A 284 -13.48 4.92 10.07
N ASN A 285 -12.30 5.01 9.43
CA ASN A 285 -12.00 4.42 8.13
C ASN A 285 -13.03 4.80 7.04
N SER A 286 -13.47 6.06 7.05
CA SER A 286 -14.44 6.57 6.08
C SER A 286 -13.91 6.40 4.66
N GLY A 287 -14.66 5.71 3.80
CA GLY A 287 -14.23 5.44 2.42
C GLY A 287 -12.98 4.57 2.29
N GLY A 288 -12.55 3.87 3.34
CA GLY A 288 -11.34 3.03 3.32
C GLY A 288 -10.03 3.81 3.47
N GLU A 289 -10.08 5.05 3.98
CA GLU A 289 -8.91 5.93 4.08
C GLU A 289 -7.81 5.40 5.02
N ASP A 290 -8.17 4.70 6.09
CA ASP A 290 -7.20 4.15 7.04
C ASP A 290 -6.59 2.86 6.49
N ILE A 291 -7.32 2.10 5.67
CA ILE A 291 -6.76 0.95 4.94
C ILE A 291 -5.74 1.43 3.91
N THR A 292 -6.09 2.46 3.13
CA THR A 292 -5.14 3.11 2.20
C THR A 292 -3.91 3.61 2.93
N PHE A 293 -4.07 4.21 4.10
CA PHE A 293 -2.95 4.65 4.93
C PHE A 293 -2.02 3.50 5.35
N VAL A 294 -2.58 2.34 5.70
CA VAL A 294 -1.78 1.14 6.00
C VAL A 294 -1.02 0.65 4.77
N ASP A 295 -1.65 0.61 3.60
CA ASP A 295 -0.98 0.23 2.35
C ASP A 295 0.17 1.20 2.02
N ASP A 296 -0.03 2.50 2.24
CA ASP A 296 0.98 3.54 2.01
C ASP A 296 2.16 3.42 2.98
N MET A 297 1.90 3.10 4.26
CA MET A 297 2.95 2.80 5.23
C MET A 297 3.74 1.56 4.84
N ILE A 298 3.08 0.46 4.43
CA ILE A 298 3.75 -0.75 3.94
C ILE A 298 4.68 -0.38 2.77
N ARG A 299 4.18 0.35 1.77
CA ARG A 299 5.00 0.79 0.63
C ARG A 299 6.20 1.63 1.06
N ARG A 300 6.01 2.58 1.99
CA ARG A 300 7.11 3.43 2.48
C ARG A 300 8.15 2.65 3.26
N ILE A 301 7.71 1.75 4.14
CA ILE A 301 8.56 0.94 5.03
C ILE A 301 9.34 -0.09 4.22
N GLU A 302 8.67 -0.84 3.35
CA GLU A 302 9.30 -1.86 2.50
C GLU A 302 10.12 -1.27 1.36
N GLY A 303 9.93 0.00 1.02
CA GLY A 303 10.86 0.72 0.17
C GLY A 303 12.16 1.13 0.88
N GLY A 304 12.17 1.15 2.22
CA GLY A 304 13.28 1.70 3.01
C GLY A 304 13.96 0.76 3.99
N LEU A 305 13.38 -0.41 4.29
CA LEU A 305 13.87 -1.37 5.28
C LEU A 305 13.62 -2.81 4.82
N CYS A 306 14.50 -3.74 5.23
CA CYS A 306 14.47 -5.17 4.95
C CYS A 306 13.33 -5.89 5.68
N VAL A 307 12.16 -5.92 5.08
CA VAL A 307 10.95 -6.56 5.60
C VAL A 307 10.70 -7.87 4.87
N ASN A 308 10.19 -8.88 5.58
CA ASN A 308 9.58 -10.07 5.00
C ASN A 308 8.09 -9.80 4.68
N PRO A 309 7.68 -9.68 3.41
CA PRO A 309 6.29 -9.45 3.04
C PRO A 309 5.33 -10.56 3.49
N ALA A 310 5.84 -11.79 3.69
CA ALA A 310 5.06 -12.92 4.17
C ALA A 310 4.84 -12.93 5.69
N GLN A 311 5.44 -11.98 6.43
CA GLN A 311 5.37 -11.87 7.89
C GLN A 311 4.93 -10.47 8.33
N ARG A 312 3.85 -9.99 7.72
CA ARG A 312 3.14 -8.79 8.16
C ARG A 312 2.05 -9.17 9.14
N PHE A 313 2.01 -8.48 10.27
CA PHE A 313 1.07 -8.73 11.36
C PHE A 313 0.39 -7.44 11.79
N ALA A 314 -0.83 -7.56 12.32
CA ALA A 314 -1.55 -6.44 12.91
C ALA A 314 -2.12 -6.83 14.27
N THR A 315 -2.05 -5.90 15.21
CA THR A 315 -2.71 -6.00 16.51
C THR A 315 -3.23 -4.65 16.97
N GLY A 316 -4.22 -4.67 17.86
CA GLY A 316 -4.74 -3.44 18.44
C GLY A 316 -5.86 -3.71 19.43
N PHE A 317 -6.16 -2.69 20.22
CA PHE A 317 -7.20 -2.72 21.24
C PHE A 317 -8.40 -1.84 20.87
N SER A 318 -9.61 -2.30 21.17
CA SER A 318 -10.86 -1.53 20.99
C SER A 318 -11.03 -1.12 19.52
N TRP A 319 -11.08 0.18 19.21
CA TRP A 319 -11.07 0.68 17.83
C TRP A 319 -9.84 0.24 17.02
N GLY A 320 -8.68 0.10 17.66
CA GLY A 320 -7.49 -0.47 17.02
C GLY A 320 -7.61 -1.98 16.78
N GLY A 321 -8.36 -2.68 17.64
CA GLY A 321 -8.77 -4.06 17.41
C GLY A 321 -9.73 -4.17 16.22
N GLY A 322 -10.69 -3.24 16.12
CA GLY A 322 -11.57 -3.09 14.96
C GLY A 322 -10.81 -2.79 13.67
N MET A 323 -9.78 -1.96 13.71
CA MET A 323 -8.90 -1.69 12.56
C MET A 323 -8.11 -2.94 12.15
N SER A 324 -7.57 -3.68 13.14
CA SER A 324 -6.88 -4.95 12.89
C SER A 324 -7.80 -6.00 12.24
N TYR A 325 -9.06 -6.07 12.69
CA TYR A 325 -10.10 -6.88 12.05
C TYR A 325 -10.43 -6.41 10.63
N ALA A 326 -10.52 -5.10 10.39
CA ALA A 326 -10.78 -4.55 9.06
C ALA A 326 -9.66 -4.91 8.05
N LEU A 327 -8.39 -4.93 8.51
CA LEU A 327 -7.26 -5.43 7.72
C LEU A 327 -7.40 -6.93 7.42
N ALA A 328 -7.79 -7.74 8.40
CA ALA A 328 -8.04 -9.16 8.17
C ALA A 328 -9.12 -9.41 7.11
N CYS A 329 -10.13 -8.55 7.03
CA CYS A 329 -11.15 -8.64 5.99
C CYS A 329 -10.65 -8.22 4.60
N SER A 330 -10.02 -7.05 4.53
CA SER A 330 -9.77 -6.34 3.27
C SER A 330 -8.38 -6.59 2.68
N ARG A 331 -7.47 -7.16 3.47
CA ARG A 331 -6.04 -7.33 3.18
C ARG A 331 -5.54 -8.71 3.61
N ALA A 332 -6.40 -9.74 3.57
CA ALA A 332 -6.08 -11.13 3.90
C ALA A 332 -4.92 -11.73 3.08
N ASN A 333 -4.67 -11.19 1.88
CA ASN A 333 -3.55 -11.55 1.01
C ASN A 333 -2.28 -10.72 1.27
N VAL A 334 -2.36 -9.67 2.08
CA VAL A 334 -1.24 -8.77 2.41
C VAL A 334 -0.69 -9.06 3.80
N PHE A 335 -1.57 -9.38 4.76
CA PHE A 335 -1.20 -9.72 6.14
C PHE A 335 -1.19 -11.23 6.37
N ARG A 336 -0.19 -11.69 7.12
CA ARG A 336 -0.04 -13.10 7.47
C ARG A 336 -0.99 -13.53 8.58
N ALA A 337 -1.13 -12.69 9.59
CA ALA A 337 -2.01 -12.92 10.73
C ALA A 337 -2.42 -11.62 11.41
N VAL A 338 -3.53 -11.66 12.14
CA VAL A 338 -3.94 -10.57 13.05
C VAL A 338 -4.24 -11.09 14.45
N ALA A 339 -4.01 -10.25 15.45
CA ALA A 339 -4.48 -10.45 16.82
C ALA A 339 -5.39 -9.28 17.23
N VAL A 340 -6.64 -9.56 17.60
CA VAL A 340 -7.65 -8.54 17.89
C VAL A 340 -7.96 -8.56 19.38
N ILE A 341 -7.66 -7.45 20.07
CA ILE A 341 -7.88 -7.32 21.52
C ILE A 341 -9.16 -6.50 21.75
N SER A 342 -10.18 -7.13 22.34
CA SER A 342 -11.49 -6.55 22.67
C SER A 342 -12.04 -5.69 21.53
N GLY A 343 -12.06 -6.23 20.32
CA GLY A 343 -12.47 -5.53 19.09
C GLY A 343 -13.92 -5.81 18.69
N ALA A 344 -14.44 -4.98 17.80
CA ALA A 344 -15.72 -5.18 17.10
C ALA A 344 -15.59 -4.69 15.65
N GLN A 345 -16.60 -4.94 14.81
CA GLN A 345 -16.64 -4.43 13.44
C GLN A 345 -16.95 -2.92 13.46
N ILE A 346 -15.90 -2.10 13.58
CA ILE A 346 -15.99 -0.64 13.69
C ILE A 346 -15.62 0.05 12.37
N SER A 347 -14.48 -0.32 11.79
CA SER A 347 -13.88 0.33 10.62
C SER A 347 -14.35 -0.24 9.27
N GLY A 348 -15.49 -0.93 9.26
CA GLY A 348 -15.96 -1.71 8.13
C GLY A 348 -15.16 -3.01 7.90
N CYS A 349 -15.63 -3.84 6.97
CA CYS A 349 -15.03 -5.13 6.63
C CYS A 349 -15.40 -5.43 5.16
N SER A 350 -14.81 -4.67 4.25
CA SER A 350 -15.00 -4.87 2.81
C SER A 350 -14.19 -6.09 2.37
N GLY A 351 -14.83 -7.04 1.70
CA GLY A 351 -14.29 -8.38 1.48
C GLY A 351 -14.48 -9.30 2.69
N GLY A 352 -13.45 -10.09 3.01
CA GLY A 352 -13.45 -10.91 4.22
C GLY A 352 -14.13 -12.28 4.09
N THR A 353 -14.01 -12.92 2.94
CA THR A 353 -14.21 -14.38 2.78
C THR A 353 -12.89 -15.13 2.63
N GLN A 354 -11.79 -14.41 2.43
CA GLN A 354 -10.46 -14.99 2.27
C GLN A 354 -9.90 -15.45 3.63
N PRO A 355 -9.14 -16.55 3.65
CA PRO A 355 -8.56 -17.05 4.88
C PRO A 355 -7.36 -16.21 5.32
N ILE A 356 -7.23 -16.01 6.62
CA ILE A 356 -6.10 -15.35 7.29
C ILE A 356 -5.97 -15.92 8.71
N ALA A 357 -4.75 -16.10 9.20
CA ALA A 357 -4.56 -16.52 10.58
C ALA A 357 -5.13 -15.46 11.55
N TYR A 358 -6.03 -15.87 12.43
CA TYR A 358 -6.78 -14.96 13.29
C TYR A 358 -6.67 -15.36 14.76
N PHE A 359 -6.36 -14.40 15.63
CA PHE A 359 -6.42 -14.57 17.08
C PHE A 359 -7.33 -13.51 17.69
N GLY A 360 -8.44 -13.90 18.31
CA GLY A 360 -9.29 -12.99 19.07
C GLY A 360 -9.04 -13.11 20.57
N ILE A 361 -8.96 -11.98 21.27
CA ILE A 361 -8.80 -11.89 22.73
C ILE A 361 -9.92 -11.00 23.26
N HIS A 362 -10.74 -11.45 24.21
CA HIS A 362 -11.91 -10.68 24.65
C HIS A 362 -12.33 -10.95 26.10
N GLY A 363 -12.74 -9.89 26.80
CA GLY A 363 -13.22 -9.99 28.19
C GLY A 363 -14.69 -10.43 28.26
N ILE A 364 -15.01 -11.39 29.15
CA ILE A 364 -16.38 -11.90 29.29
C ILE A 364 -17.36 -10.87 29.88
N SER A 365 -16.85 -9.85 30.59
CA SER A 365 -17.63 -8.77 31.18
C SER A 365 -17.39 -7.42 30.50
N ASP A 366 -16.90 -7.43 29.25
CA ASP A 366 -16.72 -6.22 28.45
C ASP A 366 -18.06 -5.51 28.21
N SER A 367 -18.25 -4.36 28.86
CA SER A 367 -19.47 -3.55 28.79
C SER A 367 -19.44 -2.50 27.67
N VAL A 368 -18.32 -2.37 26.95
CA VAL A 368 -18.15 -1.38 25.87
C VAL A 368 -18.36 -2.03 24.53
N LEU A 369 -17.62 -3.11 24.27
CA LEU A 369 -17.77 -3.97 23.10
C LEU A 369 -18.01 -5.37 23.63
N ASN A 370 -19.28 -5.78 23.73
CA ASN A 370 -19.62 -7.03 24.41
C ASN A 370 -18.96 -8.25 23.74
N ILE A 371 -18.76 -9.31 24.52
CA ILE A 371 -18.08 -10.52 24.04
C ILE A 371 -18.77 -11.16 22.82
N ALA A 372 -20.09 -10.99 22.66
CA ALA A 372 -20.79 -11.50 21.48
C ALA A 372 -20.30 -10.83 20.18
N GLN A 373 -19.90 -9.56 20.23
CA GLN A 373 -19.26 -8.89 19.10
C GLN A 373 -17.89 -9.51 18.77
N GLY A 374 -17.06 -9.77 19.78
CA GLY A 374 -15.76 -10.46 19.60
C GLY A 374 -15.91 -11.89 19.05
N ARG A 375 -16.88 -12.65 19.58
CA ARG A 375 -17.24 -13.99 19.07
C ARG A 375 -17.66 -13.92 17.60
N SER A 376 -18.46 -12.93 17.21
CA SER A 376 -18.86 -12.72 15.81
C SER A 376 -17.65 -12.50 14.88
N LEU A 377 -16.66 -11.70 15.32
CA LEU A 377 -15.43 -11.51 14.54
C LEU A 377 -14.65 -12.83 14.38
N ARG A 378 -14.51 -13.59 15.47
CA ARG A 378 -13.86 -14.91 15.47
C ARG A 378 -14.58 -15.88 14.54
N ASP A 379 -15.90 -15.99 14.65
CA ASP A 379 -16.70 -16.98 13.92
C ASP A 379 -16.64 -16.77 12.41
N ARG A 380 -16.48 -15.52 11.96
CA ARG A 380 -16.18 -15.25 10.55
C ARG A 380 -14.90 -15.97 10.11
N PHE A 381 -13.82 -15.91 10.87
CA PHE A 381 -12.57 -16.56 10.48
C PHE A 381 -12.54 -18.06 10.77
N VAL A 382 -13.34 -18.55 11.71
CA VAL A 382 -13.64 -20.00 11.82
C VAL A 382 -14.21 -20.49 10.48
N SER A 383 -15.18 -19.77 9.92
CA SER A 383 -15.77 -20.09 8.61
C SER A 383 -14.77 -19.91 7.45
N ASN A 384 -14.16 -18.73 7.31
CA ASN A 384 -13.26 -18.42 6.20
C ASN A 384 -12.04 -19.35 6.14
N ASN A 385 -11.53 -19.76 7.31
CA ASN A 385 -10.37 -20.64 7.39
C ASN A 385 -10.75 -22.12 7.32
N GLY A 386 -12.04 -22.46 7.19
CA GLY A 386 -12.53 -23.84 7.11
C GLY A 386 -12.35 -24.63 8.41
N CYS A 387 -12.29 -23.95 9.56
CA CYS A 387 -12.15 -24.60 10.86
C CYS A 387 -13.43 -25.35 11.24
N THR A 388 -13.30 -26.41 12.03
CA THR A 388 -14.44 -27.06 12.66
C THR A 388 -15.12 -26.08 13.63
N PRO A 389 -16.43 -25.85 13.53
CA PRO A 389 -17.15 -25.06 14.52
C PRO A 389 -17.01 -25.69 15.92
N GLN A 390 -16.70 -24.87 16.91
CA GLN A 390 -16.54 -25.28 18.30
C GLN A 390 -17.18 -24.24 19.23
N SER A 391 -17.57 -24.66 20.42
CA SER A 391 -17.98 -23.78 21.52
C SER A 391 -16.84 -23.68 22.53
N PRO A 392 -15.86 -22.77 22.33
CA PRO A 392 -14.73 -22.64 23.23
C PRO A 392 -15.22 -22.29 24.64
N ARG A 393 -14.60 -22.91 25.64
CA ARG A 393 -14.90 -22.59 27.05
C ARG A 393 -14.45 -21.17 27.35
N GLU A 394 -15.19 -20.51 28.22
CA GLU A 394 -14.85 -19.20 28.76
C GLU A 394 -14.66 -19.32 30.27
N PRO A 395 -13.80 -18.49 30.87
CA PRO A 395 -13.60 -18.50 32.31
C PRO A 395 -14.88 -18.10 33.05
N ALA A 396 -15.03 -18.61 34.28
CA ALA A 396 -16.16 -18.22 35.12
C ALA A 396 -15.99 -16.76 35.60
N PRO A 397 -17.09 -15.98 35.70
CA PRO A 397 -17.03 -14.66 36.34
C PRO A 397 -16.45 -14.73 37.76
N GLY A 398 -15.48 -13.86 38.05
CA GLY A 398 -14.76 -13.82 39.33
C GLY A 398 -13.59 -14.80 39.45
N SER A 399 -13.33 -15.65 38.45
CA SER A 399 -12.20 -16.59 38.45
C SER A 399 -10.84 -15.90 38.31
N ARG A 400 -10.79 -14.70 37.71
CA ARG A 400 -9.57 -13.97 37.36
C ARG A 400 -8.58 -14.82 36.55
N THR A 401 -9.12 -15.59 35.61
CA THR A 401 -8.33 -16.44 34.71
C THR A 401 -8.69 -16.14 33.27
N HIS A 402 -7.87 -16.62 32.35
CA HIS A 402 -8.19 -16.72 30.93
C HIS A 402 -8.23 -18.17 30.45
N ILE A 403 -8.91 -18.38 29.33
CA ILE A 403 -8.93 -19.64 28.60
C ILE A 403 -8.64 -19.36 27.14
N THR A 404 -7.56 -19.94 26.62
CA THR A 404 -7.19 -19.87 25.21
C THR A 404 -7.51 -21.19 24.51
N THR A 405 -8.32 -21.12 23.46
CA THR A 405 -8.72 -22.26 22.61
C THR A 405 -8.12 -22.11 21.23
N THR A 406 -7.46 -23.16 20.74
CA THR A 406 -7.06 -23.28 19.32
C THR A 406 -8.10 -24.12 18.59
N TYR A 407 -8.68 -23.58 17.53
CA TYR A 407 -9.68 -24.29 16.72
C TYR A 407 -9.02 -25.41 15.91
N SER A 408 -9.70 -26.56 15.84
CA SER A 408 -9.28 -27.71 15.02
C SER A 408 -9.83 -27.64 13.60
N GLY A 409 -9.28 -28.46 12.70
CA GLY A 409 -9.80 -28.63 11.35
C GLY A 409 -9.58 -27.43 10.42
N CYS A 410 -8.92 -26.37 10.87
CA CYS A 410 -8.60 -25.22 10.03
C CYS A 410 -7.70 -25.61 8.86
N ARG A 411 -7.86 -24.92 7.74
CA ARG A 411 -6.96 -25.01 6.58
C ARG A 411 -5.51 -24.77 7.03
N ALA A 412 -4.60 -25.62 6.55
CA ALA A 412 -3.18 -25.51 6.86
C ALA A 412 -2.65 -24.09 6.60
N GLY A 413 -1.94 -23.53 7.59
CA GLY A 413 -1.42 -22.15 7.54
C GLY A 413 -2.42 -21.07 7.97
N TYR A 414 -3.69 -21.38 8.25
CA TYR A 414 -4.70 -20.38 8.63
C TYR A 414 -5.36 -20.74 9.98
N PRO A 415 -4.59 -20.82 11.08
CA PRO A 415 -5.16 -21.14 12.39
C PRO A 415 -6.12 -20.05 12.88
N VAL A 416 -7.09 -20.47 13.69
CA VAL A 416 -7.92 -19.57 14.50
C VAL A 416 -7.67 -19.87 15.98
N GLN A 417 -7.34 -18.84 16.76
CA GLN A 417 -7.25 -18.90 18.22
C GLN A 417 -8.25 -17.93 18.84
N TRP A 418 -8.74 -18.28 20.03
CA TRP A 418 -9.67 -17.47 20.81
C TRP A 418 -9.29 -17.53 22.28
N ALA A 419 -8.99 -16.38 22.88
CA ALA A 419 -8.77 -16.23 24.31
C ALA A 419 -9.91 -15.42 24.92
N ALA A 420 -10.65 -16.03 25.85
CA ALA A 420 -11.58 -15.32 26.70
C ALA A 420 -10.98 -15.13 28.09
N PHE A 421 -11.18 -13.97 28.71
CA PHE A 421 -10.68 -13.69 30.06
C PHE A 421 -11.76 -13.13 30.97
N ASP A 422 -11.64 -13.41 32.26
CA ASP A 422 -12.51 -12.83 33.28
C ASP A 422 -12.14 -11.37 33.54
N GLY A 423 -12.74 -10.46 32.78
CA GLY A 423 -12.50 -9.03 32.86
C GLY A 423 -13.30 -8.22 31.83
N GLY A 424 -13.18 -6.90 31.95
CA GLY A 424 -13.91 -5.94 31.13
C GLY A 424 -13.17 -5.51 29.86
N HIS A 425 -13.42 -4.27 29.44
CA HIS A 425 -12.82 -3.67 28.24
C HIS A 425 -11.37 -3.21 28.48
N ILE A 426 -10.44 -4.15 28.57
CA ILE A 426 -9.02 -3.86 28.87
C ILE A 426 -8.07 -4.62 27.91
N PRO A 427 -6.92 -4.02 27.52
CA PRO A 427 -5.95 -4.66 26.64
C PRO A 427 -4.93 -5.57 27.35
N GLY A 428 -4.66 -5.33 28.64
CA GLY A 428 -3.59 -6.01 29.39
C GLY A 428 -4.05 -6.78 30.63
N PRO A 429 -5.06 -7.68 30.55
CA PRO A 429 -5.53 -8.44 31.71
C PRO A 429 -4.40 -9.29 32.33
N VAL A 430 -4.47 -9.51 33.65
CA VAL A 430 -3.49 -10.29 34.40
C VAL A 430 -4.23 -11.35 35.22
N ASP A 431 -3.86 -12.61 35.07
CA ASP A 431 -4.46 -13.69 35.86
C ASP A 431 -4.20 -13.49 37.35
N GLY A 432 -5.18 -13.81 38.18
CA GLY A 432 -5.18 -13.58 39.63
C GLY A 432 -5.45 -12.13 40.06
N SER A 433 -5.47 -11.18 39.13
CA SER A 433 -5.68 -9.75 39.39
C SER A 433 -6.97 -9.25 38.73
N PRO A 434 -7.74 -8.34 39.37
CA PRO A 434 -8.87 -7.68 38.73
C PRO A 434 -8.45 -6.51 37.81
N GLY A 435 -7.17 -6.13 37.82
CA GLY A 435 -6.65 -4.98 37.07
C GLY A 435 -5.83 -5.40 35.84
N GLU A 436 -5.33 -4.39 35.11
CA GLU A 436 -4.43 -4.59 33.98
C GLU A 436 -2.98 -4.20 34.30
N SER A 437 -2.03 -4.81 33.60
CA SER A 437 -0.61 -4.44 33.64
C SER A 437 0.07 -4.84 32.35
N GLY A 438 0.68 -3.89 31.65
CA GLY A 438 1.45 -4.21 30.46
C GLY A 438 2.74 -5.01 30.76
N VAL A 439 3.21 -4.98 32.01
CA VAL A 439 4.37 -5.77 32.45
C VAL A 439 3.97 -7.23 32.67
N ALA A 440 2.89 -7.47 33.44
CA ALA A 440 2.50 -8.80 33.93
C ALA A 440 1.44 -9.50 33.07
N THR A 441 0.86 -8.84 32.07
CA THR A 441 -0.18 -9.44 31.24
C THR A 441 0.35 -10.60 30.40
N TRP A 442 -0.48 -11.63 30.29
CA TRP A 442 -0.22 -12.80 29.44
C TRP A 442 -0.43 -12.50 27.95
N THR A 443 -1.18 -11.44 27.61
CA THR A 443 -1.58 -11.17 26.21
C THR A 443 -0.38 -10.92 25.30
N LYS A 444 0.65 -10.19 25.76
CA LYS A 444 1.84 -9.91 24.94
C LYS A 444 2.55 -11.19 24.48
N ALA A 445 2.70 -12.15 25.39
CA ALA A 445 3.39 -13.41 25.13
C ALA A 445 2.55 -14.32 24.24
N GLU A 446 1.23 -14.39 24.45
CA GLU A 446 0.34 -15.18 23.60
C GLU A 446 0.26 -14.63 22.17
N ILE A 447 0.15 -13.31 22.00
CA ILE A 447 0.17 -12.66 20.69
C ILE A 447 1.49 -12.95 19.97
N TRP A 448 2.62 -12.82 20.67
CA TRP A 448 3.92 -13.13 20.08
C TRP A 448 4.03 -14.60 19.69
N ARG A 449 3.65 -15.53 20.56
CA ARG A 449 3.61 -16.97 20.25
C ARG A 449 2.76 -17.25 19.00
N PHE A 450 1.62 -16.56 18.88
CA PHE A 450 0.75 -16.67 17.71
C PHE A 450 1.41 -16.10 16.43
N PHE A 451 2.12 -14.98 16.48
CA PHE A 451 2.83 -14.45 15.30
C PHE A 451 4.10 -15.23 14.95
N ALA A 452 4.85 -15.67 15.95
CA ALA A 452 6.14 -16.36 15.79
C ALA A 452 6.02 -17.76 15.19
N GLN A 453 4.82 -18.36 15.20
CA GLN A 453 4.59 -19.68 14.58
C GLN A 453 4.75 -19.68 13.05
N PHE A 454 4.76 -18.49 12.42
CA PHE A 454 4.90 -18.35 10.98
C PHE A 454 6.37 -18.09 10.62
N GLN A 455 6.92 -18.93 9.74
CA GLN A 455 8.30 -18.86 9.24
C GLN A 455 8.46 -17.86 8.09
#